data_AF-A0A659UPW3-F1
#
_entry.id   AF-A0A659UPW3-F1
#
_cell.length_a   1.000
_cell.length_b   1.000
_cell.length_c   1.000
_cell.angle_alpha   90.00
_cell.angle_beta   90.00
_cell.angle_gamma   90.00
#
_symmetry.space_group_name_H-M   'P 1'
#
loop_
_entity.id
_entity.type
_entity.pdbx_description
1 polymer ?
#
loop_
_entity_poly.entity_id
_entity_poly.type
_entity_poly.pdbx_seq_one_letter_code
_entity_poly.pdbx_strand_id
1 'polypeptide(L)'
;TVSLKGRDAPVRVLVDLTARAERIVSQQRTVLTLTAATNGRTVLASTLQFNHVDNPRQASPQLPDKIFRDEAGLIATVNPGAYVFTVGPGDADDIPMRAVDLVLRSGVGEMDGGSRPIGFSLMAIGLIGFLLSLRSG
;
A
#
# COMPACT_ATOMS: atom_id res chain seq x y z
N THR A 1 -15.29 -5.72 -11.66
CA THR A 1 -14.00 -6.00 -12.32
C THR A 1 -13.32 -4.68 -12.63
N VAL A 2 -11.99 -4.66 -12.77
CA VAL A 2 -11.21 -3.44 -13.05
C VAL A 2 -10.45 -3.63 -14.36
N SER A 3 -10.60 -2.71 -15.30
CA SER A 3 -9.86 -2.74 -16.56
C SER A 3 -8.48 -2.11 -16.36
N LEU A 4 -7.42 -2.91 -16.49
CA LEU A 4 -6.05 -2.44 -16.38
C LEU A 4 -5.36 -2.50 -17.74
N LYS A 5 -4.47 -1.55 -17.99
CA LYS A 5 -3.66 -1.41 -19.20
C LYS A 5 -2.18 -1.59 -18.85
N GLY A 6 -1.35 -1.97 -19.82
CA GLY A 6 0.09 -2.17 -19.59
C GLY A 6 0.80 -0.96 -18.98
N ARG A 7 0.36 0.26 -19.32
CA ARG A 7 0.88 1.51 -18.76
C ARG A 7 0.56 1.74 -17.27
N ASP A 8 -0.39 0.99 -16.73
CA ASP A 8 -0.75 1.09 -15.31
C ASP A 8 0.26 0.32 -14.45
N ALA A 9 1.11 -0.51 -15.06
CA ALA A 9 2.17 -1.22 -14.39
C ALA A 9 3.27 -0.25 -13.87
N PRO A 10 3.84 -0.51 -12.69
CA PRO A 10 3.43 -1.55 -11.74
C PRO A 10 2.19 -1.10 -10.93
N VAL A 11 1.32 -2.04 -10.57
CA VAL A 11 0.10 -1.78 -9.78
C VAL A 11 0.26 -2.35 -8.38
N ARG A 12 0.34 -1.46 -7.38
CA ARG A 12 0.34 -1.83 -5.96
C ARG A 12 -1.10 -2.01 -5.49
N VAL A 13 -1.36 -3.14 -4.84
CA VAL A 13 -2.69 -3.55 -4.40
C VAL A 13 -2.76 -3.42 -2.88
N LEU A 14 -3.55 -2.44 -2.43
CA LEU A 14 -3.72 -2.09 -1.03
C LEU A 14 -5.16 -2.39 -0.61
N VAL A 15 -5.35 -2.74 0.65
CA VAL A 15 -6.69 -2.93 1.23
C VAL A 15 -6.81 -2.06 2.47
N ASP A 16 -7.89 -1.28 2.51
CA ASP A 16 -8.29 -0.48 3.66
C ASP A 16 -9.43 -1.19 4.38
N LEU A 17 -9.18 -1.61 5.62
CA LEU A 17 -10.18 -2.14 6.53
C LEU A 17 -10.64 -1.03 7.47
N THR A 18 -11.92 -0.66 7.40
CA THR A 18 -12.55 0.20 8.40
C THR A 18 -13.18 -0.67 9.47
N ALA A 19 -12.73 -0.52 10.72
CA ALA A 19 -13.26 -1.26 11.85
C ALA A 19 -13.34 -0.38 13.11
N ARG A 20 -14.26 -0.73 14.01
CA ARG A 20 -14.32 -0.13 15.35
C ARG A 20 -13.31 -0.82 16.26
N ALA A 21 -12.04 -0.50 16.09
CA ALA A 21 -10.97 -1.03 16.91
C ALA A 21 -9.87 0.03 17.11
N GLU A 22 -9.28 0.08 18.30
CA GLU A 22 -8.10 0.91 18.55
C GLU A 22 -6.86 0.36 17.82
N ARG A 23 -6.76 -0.96 17.77
CA ARG A 23 -5.74 -1.76 17.10
C ARG A 23 -6.31 -3.12 16.69
N ILE A 24 -5.83 -3.68 15.59
CA ILE A 24 -6.14 -5.07 15.21
C ILE A 24 -5.06 -5.98 15.81
N VAL A 25 -5.40 -6.69 16.89
CA VAL A 25 -4.54 -7.74 17.47
C VAL A 25 -5.07 -9.08 16.98
N SER A 26 -4.79 -9.40 15.72
CA SER A 26 -4.87 -10.79 15.29
C SER A 26 -3.57 -11.45 15.77
N GLN A 27 -3.67 -12.51 16.58
CA GLN A 27 -2.51 -13.27 17.07
C GLN A 27 -1.83 -14.03 15.91
N GLN A 28 -1.28 -13.29 14.94
CA GLN A 28 -0.79 -13.79 13.65
C GLN A 28 -1.87 -14.48 12.78
N ARG A 29 -3.16 -14.19 13.04
CA ARG A 29 -4.27 -14.76 12.26
C ARG A 29 -4.58 -13.89 11.04
N THR A 30 -4.94 -14.54 9.93
CA THR A 30 -5.38 -13.85 8.71
C THR A 30 -6.72 -13.18 8.96
N VAL A 31 -6.83 -11.89 8.68
CA VAL A 31 -8.07 -11.12 8.81
C VAL A 31 -8.87 -11.17 7.51
N LEU A 32 -8.20 -10.95 6.39
CA LEU A 32 -8.80 -11.01 5.05
C LEU A 32 -7.88 -11.78 4.10
N THR A 33 -8.48 -12.44 3.13
CA THR A 33 -7.78 -13.00 1.97
C THR A 33 -8.07 -12.14 0.74
N LEU A 34 -7.09 -11.94 -0.12
CA LEU A 34 -7.27 -11.27 -1.40
C LEU A 34 -6.72 -12.15 -2.52
N THR A 35 -7.52 -12.38 -3.55
CA THR A 35 -7.08 -12.99 -4.81
C THR A 35 -7.36 -12.05 -5.96
N ALA A 36 -6.37 -11.79 -6.81
CA ALA A 36 -6.55 -11.12 -8.09
C ALA A 36 -6.37 -12.12 -9.23
N ALA A 37 -7.31 -12.14 -10.18
CA ALA A 37 -7.26 -12.98 -11.36
C ALA A 37 -7.58 -12.19 -12.62
N THR A 38 -6.98 -12.60 -13.75
CA THR A 38 -7.25 -12.06 -15.08
C THR A 38 -7.27 -13.21 -16.08
N ASN A 39 -8.21 -13.19 -17.04
CA ASN A 39 -8.39 -14.27 -18.01
C ASN A 39 -8.46 -15.68 -17.38
N GLY A 40 -9.09 -15.80 -16.20
CA GLY A 40 -9.21 -17.06 -15.47
C GLY A 40 -7.94 -17.54 -14.76
N ARG A 41 -6.84 -16.76 -14.79
CA ARG A 41 -5.58 -17.08 -14.12
C ARG A 41 -5.33 -16.15 -12.93
N THR A 42 -4.99 -16.73 -11.79
CA THR A 42 -4.56 -15.98 -10.60
C THR A 42 -3.21 -15.31 -10.86
N VAL A 43 -3.15 -14.01 -10.59
CA VAL A 43 -1.95 -13.17 -10.73
C VAL A 43 -1.44 -12.63 -9.39
N LEU A 44 -2.30 -12.62 -8.36
CA LEU A 44 -1.93 -12.25 -6.99
C LEU A 44 -2.81 -13.05 -6.02
N ALA A 45 -2.22 -13.57 -4.96
CA ALA A 45 -2.94 -14.15 -3.82
C ALA A 45 -2.22 -13.73 -2.53
N SER A 46 -2.95 -13.21 -1.56
CA SER A 46 -2.37 -12.66 -0.34
C SER A 46 -3.30 -12.81 0.86
N THR A 47 -2.69 -12.88 2.04
CA THR A 47 -3.33 -12.91 3.34
C THR A 47 -3.00 -11.62 4.08
N LEU A 48 -4.01 -10.92 4.57
CA LEU A 48 -3.90 -9.61 5.20
C LEU A 48 -4.16 -9.73 6.69
N GLN A 49 -3.30 -9.11 7.50
CA GLN A 49 -3.35 -9.25 8.96
C GLN A 49 -3.63 -7.91 9.66
N PHE A 50 -3.27 -6.77 9.04
CA PHE A 50 -3.45 -5.41 9.59
C PHE A 50 -2.78 -5.14 10.95
N ASN A 51 -2.03 -6.09 11.50
CA ASN A 51 -1.36 -6.03 12.80
C ASN A 51 -0.08 -5.18 12.79
N HIS A 52 0.48 -4.89 11.61
CA HIS A 52 1.64 -4.01 11.42
C HIS A 52 1.29 -2.51 11.43
N VAL A 53 0.01 -2.15 11.60
CA VAL A 53 -0.44 -0.76 11.57
C VAL A 53 -0.45 -0.18 12.98
N ASP A 54 0.66 0.44 13.39
CA ASP A 54 0.79 1.03 14.73
C ASP A 54 -0.07 2.28 14.92
N ASN A 55 -0.26 3.08 13.86
CA ASN A 55 -1.05 4.30 13.88
C ASN A 55 -2.10 4.29 12.75
N PRO A 56 -3.23 3.58 12.95
CA PRO A 56 -4.30 3.54 11.96
C PRO A 56 -4.94 4.92 11.79
N ARG A 57 -5.35 5.24 10.56
CA ARG A 57 -5.93 6.55 10.23
C ARG A 57 -7.34 6.64 10.80
N GLN A 58 -7.73 7.80 11.31
CA GLN A 58 -9.11 8.01 11.74
C GLN A 58 -10.02 8.16 10.51
N ALA A 59 -11.12 7.42 10.45
CA ALA A 59 -12.07 7.50 9.34
C ALA A 59 -12.85 8.82 9.36
N SER A 60 -13.26 9.26 10.55
CA SER A 60 -13.93 10.54 10.79
C SER A 60 -13.64 11.02 12.21
N PRO A 61 -13.40 12.32 12.44
CA PRO A 61 -13.21 12.87 13.79
C PRO A 61 -14.38 12.61 14.74
N GLN A 62 -15.58 12.38 14.19
CA GLN A 62 -16.82 12.19 14.95
C GLN A 62 -17.11 10.73 15.28
N LEU A 63 -16.45 9.78 14.62
CA LEU A 63 -16.69 8.35 14.78
C LEU A 63 -15.47 7.68 15.42
N PRO A 64 -15.66 6.66 16.28
CA PRO A 64 -14.56 5.92 16.90
C PRO A 64 -13.87 4.94 15.93
N ASP A 65 -14.08 5.13 14.64
CA ASP A 65 -13.72 4.17 13.61
C ASP A 65 -12.37 4.49 12.97
N LYS A 66 -11.60 3.43 12.77
CA LYS A 66 -10.25 3.53 12.27
C LYS A 66 -10.09 2.73 10.99
N ILE A 67 -9.22 3.24 10.13
CA ILE A 67 -8.84 2.66 8.84
C ILE A 67 -7.46 2.05 9.00
N PHE A 68 -7.42 0.73 8.90
CA PHE A 68 -6.22 -0.07 8.87
C PHE A 68 -5.88 -0.36 7.41
N ARG A 69 -4.66 -0.02 6.98
CA ARG A 69 -4.20 -0.28 5.61
C ARG A 69 -3.17 -1.40 5.64
N ASP A 70 -3.37 -2.41 4.80
CA ASP A 70 -2.40 -3.48 4.58
C ASP A 70 -2.15 -3.64 3.08
N GLU A 71 -0.95 -4.12 2.73
CA GLU A 71 -0.54 -4.31 1.35
C GLU A 71 -0.68 -5.78 0.94
N ALA A 72 -1.53 -6.04 -0.05
CA ALA A 72 -1.70 -7.38 -0.59
C ALA A 72 -0.53 -7.78 -1.51
N GLY A 73 0.09 -6.81 -2.17
CA GLY A 73 1.30 -7.00 -2.97
C GLY A 73 1.33 -6.16 -4.24
N LEU A 74 2.27 -6.50 -5.12
CA LEU A 74 2.55 -5.77 -6.36
C LEU A 74 2.27 -6.63 -7.59
N ILE A 75 1.46 -6.12 -8.51
CA ILE A 75 1.35 -6.65 -9.87
C ILE A 75 2.39 -5.93 -10.72
N ALA A 76 3.57 -6.54 -10.85
CA ALA A 76 4.74 -5.93 -11.50
C ALA A 76 4.53 -5.71 -13.01
N THR A 77 3.88 -6.66 -13.69
CA THR A 77 3.54 -6.56 -15.12
C THR A 77 2.03 -6.71 -15.28
N VAL A 78 1.43 -5.77 -16.02
CA VAL A 78 -0.01 -5.77 -16.29
C VAL A 78 -0.24 -6.17 -17.74
N ASN A 79 -0.88 -7.33 -17.93
CA ASN A 79 -1.46 -7.67 -19.22
C ASN A 79 -2.78 -6.90 -19.40
N PRO A 80 -2.99 -6.16 -20.50
CA PRO A 80 -4.22 -5.43 -20.72
C PRO A 80 -5.45 -6.35 -20.63
N GLY A 81 -6.44 -5.99 -19.82
CA GLY A 81 -7.63 -6.81 -19.64
C GLY A 81 -8.42 -6.50 -18.37
N ALA A 82 -9.47 -7.28 -18.15
CA ALA A 82 -10.32 -7.19 -16.97
C ALA A 82 -9.76 -8.05 -15.82
N TYR A 83 -9.46 -7.40 -14.70
CA TYR A 83 -9.00 -8.04 -13.47
C TYR A 83 -10.16 -8.16 -12.49
N VAL A 84 -10.23 -9.30 -11.83
CA VAL A 84 -11.20 -9.61 -10.77
C VAL A 84 -10.43 -9.71 -9.47
N PHE A 85 -10.78 -8.85 -8.52
CA PHE A 85 -10.23 -8.88 -7.17
C PHE A 85 -11.32 -9.43 -6.25
N THR A 86 -11.02 -10.53 -5.57
CA THR A 86 -11.92 -11.21 -4.66
C THR A 86 -11.35 -11.08 -3.26
N VAL A 87 -12.09 -10.41 -2.37
CA VAL A 87 -11.78 -10.33 -0.95
C VAL A 87 -12.64 -11.35 -0.21
N GLY A 88 -12.03 -12.17 0.62
CA GLY A 88 -12.70 -13.13 1.49
C GLY A 88 -12.33 -12.94 2.95
N PRO A 89 -13.15 -13.47 3.89
CA PRO A 89 -12.77 -13.54 5.30
C PRO A 89 -11.55 -14.45 5.50
N GLY A 90 -10.75 -14.14 6.51
CA GLY A 90 -9.71 -15.03 7.03
C GLY A 90 -10.16 -15.75 8.31
N ASP A 91 -9.19 -16.23 9.08
CA ASP A 91 -9.38 -17.01 10.31
C ASP A 91 -9.42 -16.15 11.60
N ALA A 92 -9.36 -14.83 11.46
CA ALA A 92 -9.49 -13.91 12.59
C ALA A 92 -10.97 -13.61 12.87
N ASP A 93 -11.47 -14.20 13.95
CA ASP A 93 -12.80 -13.91 14.48
C ASP A 93 -12.80 -12.62 15.32
N ASP A 94 -13.99 -12.06 15.54
CA ASP A 94 -14.26 -10.97 16.49
C ASP A 94 -13.69 -9.58 16.14
N ILE A 95 -13.49 -9.32 14.84
CA ILE A 95 -13.16 -7.97 14.36
C ILE A 95 -14.46 -7.30 13.89
N PRO A 96 -14.90 -6.18 14.50
CA PRO A 96 -16.10 -5.45 14.08
C PRO A 96 -15.82 -4.65 12.79
N MET A 97 -15.71 -5.38 11.68
CA MET A 97 -15.48 -4.83 10.35
C MET A 97 -16.72 -4.06 9.88
N ARG A 98 -16.54 -2.82 9.41
CA ARG A 98 -17.64 -2.03 8.83
C ARG A 98 -17.54 -1.91 7.32
N ALA A 99 -16.33 -1.73 6.80
CA ALA A 99 -16.10 -1.55 5.38
C ALA A 99 -14.73 -2.09 5.00
N VAL A 100 -14.63 -2.56 3.75
CA VAL A 100 -13.38 -3.00 3.15
C VAL A 100 -13.28 -2.33 1.78
N ASP A 101 -12.26 -1.50 1.62
CA ASP A 101 -12.01 -0.78 0.38
C ASP A 101 -10.75 -1.33 -0.30
N LEU A 102 -10.87 -1.66 -1.58
CA LEU A 102 -9.73 -2.04 -2.42
C LEU A 102 -9.14 -0.78 -3.06
N VAL A 103 -7.85 -0.54 -2.84
CA VAL A 103 -7.13 0.62 -3.39
C VAL A 103 -6.04 0.12 -4.34
N LEU A 104 -6.17 0.50 -5.60
CA LEU A 104 -5.16 0.21 -6.64
C LEU A 104 -4.36 1.47 -6.92
N ARG A 105 -3.03 1.36 -6.83
CA ARG A 105 -2.12 2.46 -7.11
C ARG A 105 -1.15 2.08 -8.22
N SER A 106 -1.25 2.76 -9.35
CA SER A 106 -0.33 2.60 -10.49
C SER A 106 0.90 3.48 -10.37
N GLY A 107 1.98 3.12 -11.06
CA GLY A 107 3.15 3.98 -11.28
C GLY A 107 4.08 4.18 -10.08
N VAL A 108 3.89 3.43 -9.00
CA VAL A 108 4.79 3.44 -7.84
C VAL A 108 5.45 2.07 -7.73
N GLY A 109 6.57 1.91 -8.44
CA GLY A 109 7.46 0.77 -8.22
C GLY A 109 7.90 0.71 -6.75
N GLU A 110 8.33 -0.46 -6.28
CA GLU A 110 9.15 -0.48 -5.07
C GLU A 110 10.27 0.55 -5.25
N MET A 111 10.47 1.41 -4.25
CA MET A 111 11.70 2.18 -4.19
C MET A 111 12.81 1.15 -4.04
N ASP A 112 13.41 0.75 -5.16
CA ASP A 112 14.58 -0.12 -5.16
C ASP A 112 15.59 0.47 -4.17
N GLY A 113 16.07 -0.37 -3.25
CA GLY A 113 17.12 -0.03 -2.28
C GLY A 113 18.46 0.38 -2.93
N GLY A 114 18.52 0.45 -4.27
CA GLY A 114 19.62 0.98 -5.07
C GLY A 114 19.47 2.43 -5.51
N SER A 115 18.38 3.14 -5.14
CA SER A 115 18.24 4.58 -5.39
C SER A 115 19.17 5.38 -4.47
N ARG A 116 20.47 5.36 -4.81
CA ARG A 116 21.47 6.27 -4.23
C ARG A 116 20.91 7.69 -4.31
N PRO A 117 20.74 8.41 -3.19
CA PRO A 117 20.11 9.71 -3.21
C PRO A 117 20.93 10.66 -4.09
N ILE A 118 20.37 11.04 -5.24
CA ILE A 118 20.88 12.17 -6.04
C ILE A 118 20.86 13.47 -5.19
N GLY A 119 20.10 13.45 -4.07
CA GLY A 119 20.08 14.51 -3.06
C GLY A 119 21.44 14.85 -2.43
N PHE A 120 22.39 13.92 -2.33
CA PHE A 120 23.72 14.25 -1.79
C PHE A 120 24.51 15.19 -2.72
N SER A 121 24.36 15.03 -4.04
CA SER A 121 25.03 15.90 -5.00
C SER A 121 24.52 17.33 -4.90
N LEU A 122 23.22 17.53 -4.69
CA LEU A 122 22.63 18.85 -4.48
C LEU A 122 23.08 19.49 -3.16
N MET A 123 23.23 18.71 -2.08
CA MET A 123 23.79 19.21 -0.82
C MET A 123 25.25 19.65 -0.97
N ALA A 124 26.08 18.89 -1.70
CA ALA A 124 27.46 19.24 -1.93
C ALA A 124 27.60 20.54 -2.77
N ILE A 125 26.80 20.68 -3.83
CA ILE A 125 26.77 21.91 -4.65
C ILE A 125 26.34 23.12 -3.81
N GLY A 126 25.29 22.97 -2.99
CA GLY A 126 24.82 24.02 -2.09
C GLY A 126 25.89 24.43 -1.05
N LEU A 127 26.59 23.47 -0.46
CA LEU A 127 27.67 23.73 0.50
C LEU A 127 28.86 24.46 -0.15
N ILE A 128 29.26 24.05 -1.35
CA ILE A 128 30.35 24.71 -2.09
C ILE A 128 29.96 26.16 -2.44
N GLY A 129 28.74 26.37 -2.94
CA GLY A 129 28.23 27.71 -3.22
C GLY A 129 28.20 28.61 -1.98
N PHE A 130 27.78 28.06 -0.84
CA PHE A 130 27.77 28.76 0.44
C PHE A 130 29.18 29.15 0.93
N LEU A 131 30.14 28.21 0.88
CA LEU A 131 31.52 28.46 1.29
C LEU A 131 32.22 29.49 0.39
N LEU A 132 31.95 29.46 -0.93
CA LEU A 132 32.48 30.46 -1.85
C LEU A 132 31.90 31.86 -1.57
N SER A 133 30.61 31.96 -1.22
CA SER A 133 29.98 33.23 -0.84
C SER A 133 30.65 33.88 0.37
N LEU A 134 30.99 33.10 1.39
CA LEU A 134 31.67 33.58 2.60
C LEU A 134 33.10 34.09 2.36
N ARG A 135 33.74 33.67 1.26
CA ARG A 135 35.08 34.13 0.85
C ARG A 135 35.04 35.37 -0.03
N SER A 136 33.89 35.68 -0.63
CA SER A 136 33.71 36.76 -1.61
C SER A 136 33.01 38.00 -1.05
N GLY A 137 32.65 38.03 0.23
CA GLY A 137 32.20 39.20 0.97
C GLY A 137 33.29 39.76 1.86
#